data_AF-A0A8T4T728-F1
#
_entry.id   AF-A0A8T4T728-F1
#
_cell.length_a   1.000
_cell.length_b   1.000
_cell.length_c   1.000
_cell.angle_alpha   90.00
_cell.angle_beta   90.00
_cell.angle_gamma   90.00
#
_symmetry.space_group_name_H-M   'P 1'
#
loop_
_entity.id
_entity.type
_entity.pdbx_description
1 polymer ?
#
loop_
_entity_poly.entity_id
_entity_poly.type
_entity_poly.pdbx_seq_one_letter_code
_entity_poly.pdbx_strand_id
1 'polypeptide(L)'
;MKAYEIHTKRIKENEDLAQLIAALLSDGSVERGLLMKFVNKDPVLIKKFIDLSLKVFRFPKEKVKGNFSKIHEQQVKRAYFCSVRAVSYLHQFTSTFRTKPFRSPNKELISYPNSTIPKFIIMGEKPIKAAFLQMYASCDGCVELNLRYVTRDKRYDLRGYITFFCKHPIIHQQLFELLKSMGFNPIKKIYEKTSIIQLTKTNEIKKFRKEISFINNCKITNSNWRVYFYWKEKENVLDLLIHILENGMPKNLTYCAKNAKNKGKIIKYLTNFLNIIEDGGELENIKYKANRNFLTVEERKWITNRKELYLENNVPYKLLTKQFSNKFNKEILPQTIFYYKHK
;
A
#
# COMPACT_ATOMS: atom_id res chain seq x y z
N MET A 1 -14.15 -20.75 30.06
CA MET A 1 -13.38 -21.18 28.88
C MET A 1 -14.25 -21.38 27.64
N LYS A 2 -15.26 -22.26 27.64
CA LYS A 2 -16.15 -22.49 26.46
C LYS A 2 -16.79 -21.23 25.84
N ALA A 3 -17.29 -20.29 26.64
CA ALA A 3 -17.91 -19.06 26.13
C ALA A 3 -16.90 -18.13 25.41
N TYR A 4 -15.66 -18.07 25.89
CA TYR A 4 -14.58 -17.29 25.27
C TYR A 4 -14.21 -17.89 23.92
N GLU A 5 -14.03 -19.21 23.86
CA GLU A 5 -13.72 -19.93 22.61
C GLU A 5 -14.81 -19.75 21.54
N ILE A 6 -16.09 -19.84 21.93
CA ILE A 6 -17.23 -19.60 21.04
C ILE A 6 -17.20 -18.16 20.51
N HIS A 7 -16.93 -17.19 21.38
CA HIS A 7 -16.86 -15.78 21.01
C HIS A 7 -15.70 -15.51 20.04
N THR A 8 -14.49 -16.00 20.33
CA THR A 8 -13.32 -15.87 19.45
C THR A 8 -13.57 -16.52 18.08
N LYS A 9 -14.19 -17.70 18.06
CA LYS A 9 -14.58 -18.36 16.81
C LYS A 9 -15.55 -17.51 15.99
N ARG A 10 -16.56 -16.93 16.63
CA ARG A 10 -17.55 -16.06 15.97
C ARG A 10 -16.93 -14.78 15.43
N ILE A 11 -15.99 -14.17 16.17
CA ILE A 11 -15.20 -13.02 15.67
C ILE A 11 -14.46 -13.43 14.40
N LYS A 12 -13.80 -14.59 14.41
CA LYS A 12 -13.03 -15.05 13.25
C LYS A 12 -13.89 -15.32 12.02
N GLU A 13 -15.05 -15.94 12.19
CA GLU A 13 -16.04 -16.15 11.12
C GLU A 13 -16.53 -14.80 10.55
N ASN A 14 -16.76 -13.80 11.42
CA ASN A 14 -17.14 -12.46 10.99
C ASN A 14 -16.01 -11.70 10.29
N GLU A 15 -14.74 -11.89 10.68
CA GLU A 15 -13.58 -11.33 9.97
C GLU A 15 -13.50 -11.86 8.54
N ASP A 16 -13.65 -13.18 8.36
CA ASP A 16 -13.60 -13.81 7.03
C ASP A 16 -14.75 -13.31 6.14
N LEU A 17 -15.97 -13.23 6.70
CA LEU A 17 -17.11 -12.65 6.00
C LEU A 17 -16.90 -11.17 5.67
N ALA A 18 -16.31 -10.40 6.59
CA ALA A 18 -16.00 -8.99 6.37
C ALA A 18 -14.98 -8.78 5.24
N GLN A 19 -13.93 -9.61 5.17
CA GLN A 19 -12.99 -9.60 4.03
C GLN A 19 -13.70 -9.97 2.73
N LEU A 20 -14.54 -11.00 2.73
CA LEU A 20 -15.27 -11.40 1.53
C LEU A 20 -16.18 -10.29 1.01
N ILE A 21 -16.92 -9.63 1.89
CA ILE A 21 -17.78 -8.50 1.55
C ILE A 21 -16.96 -7.31 1.04
N ALA A 22 -15.81 -7.00 1.65
CA ALA A 22 -14.91 -5.96 1.19
C ALA A 22 -14.44 -6.23 -0.25
N ALA A 23 -14.03 -7.46 -0.56
CA ALA A 23 -13.65 -7.86 -1.91
C ALA A 23 -14.80 -7.73 -2.93
N LEU A 24 -16.02 -8.05 -2.52
CA LEU A 24 -17.21 -7.93 -3.36
C LEU A 24 -17.65 -6.47 -3.59
N LEU A 25 -17.41 -5.57 -2.63
CA LEU A 25 -17.72 -4.15 -2.76
C LEU A 25 -16.62 -3.36 -3.51
N SER A 26 -15.41 -3.90 -3.63
CA SER A 26 -14.32 -3.29 -4.40
C SER A 26 -14.28 -3.81 -5.84
N ASP A 27 -13.48 -4.85 -6.09
CA ASP A 27 -13.17 -5.44 -7.39
C ASP A 27 -14.14 -6.58 -7.79
N GLY A 28 -15.07 -6.91 -6.92
CA GLY A 28 -16.06 -7.95 -7.12
C GLY A 28 -17.45 -7.44 -7.47
N SER A 29 -18.37 -8.40 -7.56
CA SER A 29 -19.79 -8.14 -7.71
C SER A 29 -20.61 -9.37 -7.35
N VAL A 30 -21.86 -9.11 -6.95
CA VAL A 30 -22.91 -10.13 -6.85
C VAL A 30 -23.99 -9.77 -7.85
N GLU A 31 -24.24 -10.65 -8.82
CA GLU A 31 -25.25 -10.48 -9.85
C GLU A 31 -26.54 -11.21 -9.45
N ARG A 32 -27.70 -10.61 -9.78
CA ARG A 32 -29.01 -11.20 -9.48
C ARG A 32 -29.13 -12.57 -10.16
N GLY A 33 -29.50 -13.59 -9.38
CA GLY A 33 -29.71 -14.96 -9.85
C GLY A 33 -28.81 -15.95 -9.14
N LEU A 34 -27.48 -15.87 -9.31
CA LEU A 34 -26.58 -16.94 -8.87
C LEU A 34 -25.11 -16.56 -8.64
N LEU A 35 -24.62 -15.46 -9.21
CA LEU A 35 -23.19 -15.32 -9.49
C LEU A 35 -22.49 -14.35 -8.53
N MET A 36 -21.54 -14.87 -7.76
CA MET A 36 -20.47 -14.07 -7.16
C MET A 36 -19.27 -14.06 -8.10
N LYS A 37 -18.69 -12.87 -8.28
CA LYS A 37 -17.56 -12.66 -9.17
C LYS A 37 -16.52 -11.78 -8.51
N PHE A 38 -15.25 -12.09 -8.73
CA PHE A 38 -14.12 -11.25 -8.33
C PHE A 38 -13.10 -11.18 -9.45
N VAL A 39 -12.61 -9.97 -9.75
CA VAL A 39 -11.71 -9.72 -10.89
C VAL A 39 -10.55 -8.84 -10.44
N ASN A 40 -9.34 -9.36 -10.46
CA ASN A 40 -8.14 -8.61 -10.08
C ASN A 40 -6.92 -9.09 -10.89
N LYS A 41 -5.90 -8.24 -11.03
CA LYS A 41 -4.63 -8.59 -11.69
C LYS A 41 -3.67 -9.32 -10.74
N ASP A 42 -3.84 -9.12 -9.43
CA ASP A 42 -3.02 -9.75 -8.40
C ASP A 42 -3.55 -11.17 -8.08
N PRO A 43 -2.77 -12.22 -8.35
CA PRO A 43 -3.16 -13.60 -8.02
C PRO A 43 -3.33 -13.85 -6.52
N VAL A 44 -2.65 -13.09 -5.66
CA VAL A 44 -2.76 -13.25 -4.19
C VAL A 44 -4.16 -12.88 -3.73
N LEU A 45 -4.71 -11.77 -4.22
CA LEU A 45 -6.07 -11.34 -3.89
C LEU A 45 -7.13 -12.30 -4.44
N ILE A 46 -6.90 -12.85 -5.63
CA ILE A 46 -7.78 -13.85 -6.24
C ILE A 46 -7.81 -15.13 -5.38
N LYS A 47 -6.63 -15.64 -5.00
CA LYS A 47 -6.52 -16.81 -4.12
C LYS A 47 -7.21 -16.55 -2.79
N LYS A 48 -6.95 -15.38 -2.17
CA LYS A 48 -7.58 -14.99 -0.90
C LYS A 48 -9.11 -14.95 -1.00
N PHE A 49 -9.65 -14.37 -2.08
CA PHE A 49 -11.10 -14.37 -2.34
C PHE A 49 -11.67 -15.78 -2.48
N ILE A 50 -10.98 -16.67 -3.21
CA ILE A 50 -11.37 -18.07 -3.37
C ILE A 50 -11.39 -18.78 -2.01
N ASP A 51 -10.31 -18.69 -1.24
CA ASP A 51 -10.19 -19.33 0.07
C ASP A 51 -11.28 -18.84 1.04
N LEU A 52 -11.56 -17.54 1.06
CA LEU A 52 -12.65 -16.95 1.86
C LEU A 52 -14.02 -17.47 1.42
N SER A 53 -14.28 -17.52 0.11
CA SER A 53 -15.55 -18.00 -0.44
C SER A 53 -15.79 -19.48 -0.10
N LEU A 54 -14.76 -20.32 -0.25
CA LEU A 54 -14.80 -21.73 0.13
C LEU A 54 -15.05 -21.89 1.63
N LYS A 55 -14.39 -21.09 2.47
CA LYS A 55 -14.52 -21.17 3.93
C LYS A 55 -15.89 -20.71 4.43
N VAL A 56 -16.35 -19.53 3.99
CA VAL A 56 -17.61 -18.92 4.44
C VAL A 56 -18.82 -19.73 3.98
N PHE A 57 -18.83 -20.16 2.72
CA PHE A 57 -19.99 -20.87 2.15
C PHE A 57 -19.84 -22.38 2.11
N ARG A 58 -18.70 -22.92 2.54
CA ARG A 58 -18.37 -24.35 2.50
C ARG A 58 -18.54 -24.92 1.09
N PHE A 59 -18.10 -24.16 0.08
CA PHE A 59 -18.16 -24.62 -1.30
C PHE A 59 -17.14 -25.73 -1.55
N PRO A 60 -17.47 -26.72 -2.39
CA PRO A 60 -16.48 -27.61 -2.98
C PRO A 60 -15.52 -26.81 -3.86
N LYS A 61 -14.22 -27.14 -3.84
CA LYS A 61 -13.21 -26.44 -4.65
C LYS A 61 -13.50 -26.54 -6.14
N GLU A 62 -14.14 -27.63 -6.56
CA GLU A 62 -14.50 -27.95 -7.94
C GLU A 62 -15.58 -27.01 -8.49
N LYS A 63 -16.32 -26.30 -7.61
CA LYS A 63 -17.33 -25.32 -8.02
C LYS A 63 -16.75 -23.95 -8.34
N VAL A 64 -15.46 -23.73 -8.10
CA VAL A 64 -14.77 -22.47 -8.43
C VAL A 64 -14.51 -22.46 -9.94
N LYS A 65 -15.10 -21.51 -10.66
CA LYS A 65 -14.86 -21.32 -12.10
C LYS A 65 -14.02 -20.08 -12.34
N GLY A 66 -13.30 -20.03 -13.46
CA GLY A 66 -12.56 -18.83 -13.88
C GLY A 66 -11.21 -19.11 -14.53
N ASN A 67 -10.47 -18.06 -14.86
CA ASN A 67 -9.15 -18.14 -15.49
C ASN A 67 -8.00 -17.93 -14.49
N PHE A 68 -8.27 -18.13 -13.19
CA PHE A 68 -7.31 -17.90 -12.11
C PHE A 68 -6.13 -18.89 -12.11
N SER A 69 -6.30 -20.07 -12.74
CA SER A 69 -5.28 -21.10 -12.91
C SER A 69 -4.27 -20.82 -14.03
N LYS A 70 -4.49 -19.80 -14.88
CA LYS A 70 -3.55 -19.46 -15.96
C LYS A 70 -2.27 -18.82 -15.39
N ILE A 71 -1.13 -19.30 -15.89
CA ILE A 71 0.22 -19.09 -15.33
C ILE A 71 0.76 -17.69 -15.60
N HIS A 72 0.25 -16.98 -16.62
CA HIS A 72 0.79 -15.66 -16.95
C HIS A 72 0.58 -14.66 -15.81
N GLU A 73 1.69 -14.26 -15.22
CA GLU A 73 1.76 -13.13 -14.30
C GLU A 73 1.18 -11.89 -15.01
N GLN A 74 0.49 -11.03 -14.26
CA GLN A 74 -0.01 -9.73 -14.72
C GLN A 74 -1.26 -9.73 -15.62
N GLN A 75 -1.82 -10.88 -16.01
CA GLN A 75 -3.14 -10.92 -16.67
C GLN A 75 -4.28 -10.69 -15.67
N VAL A 76 -5.39 -10.11 -16.16
CA VAL A 76 -6.62 -9.99 -15.37
C VAL A 76 -7.16 -11.39 -15.09
N LYS A 77 -7.14 -11.79 -13.82
CA LYS A 77 -7.66 -13.05 -13.33
C LYS A 77 -9.08 -12.84 -12.82
N ARG A 78 -9.90 -13.89 -12.93
CA ARG A 78 -11.31 -13.89 -12.58
C ARG A 78 -11.64 -15.17 -11.84
N ALA A 79 -12.37 -15.05 -10.75
CA ALA A 79 -12.97 -16.15 -10.02
C ALA A 79 -14.48 -15.97 -9.96
N TYR A 80 -15.21 -17.07 -10.10
CA TYR A 80 -16.67 -17.12 -10.16
C TYR A 80 -17.19 -18.25 -9.29
N PHE A 81 -18.29 -17.97 -8.59
CA PHE A 81 -19.04 -18.95 -7.82
C PHE A 81 -20.52 -18.81 -8.15
N CYS A 82 -21.16 -19.92 -8.55
CA CYS A 82 -22.59 -19.96 -8.81
C CYS A 82 -23.32 -20.63 -7.65
N SER A 83 -24.12 -19.88 -6.89
CA SER A 83 -24.94 -20.40 -5.79
C SER A 83 -26.04 -19.42 -5.39
N VAL A 84 -27.29 -19.85 -5.51
CA VAL A 84 -28.45 -19.10 -4.98
C VAL A 84 -28.25 -18.82 -3.49
N ARG A 85 -27.93 -19.86 -2.72
CA ARG A 85 -27.81 -19.78 -1.25
C ARG A 85 -26.81 -18.72 -0.79
N ALA A 86 -25.62 -18.70 -1.38
CA ALA A 86 -24.61 -17.72 -1.00
C ALA A 86 -25.01 -16.29 -1.40
N VAL A 87 -25.55 -16.12 -2.61
CA VAL A 87 -26.05 -14.83 -3.09
C VAL A 87 -27.18 -14.30 -2.21
N SER A 88 -28.18 -15.14 -1.90
CA SER A 88 -29.28 -14.79 -1.00
C SER A 88 -28.79 -14.41 0.38
N TYR A 89 -27.82 -15.16 0.93
CA TYR A 89 -27.20 -14.83 2.22
C TYR A 89 -26.50 -13.47 2.19
N LEU A 90 -25.69 -13.18 1.16
CA LEU A 90 -24.99 -11.92 1.01
C LEU A 90 -25.95 -10.72 0.90
N HIS A 91 -27.07 -10.88 0.19
CA HIS A 91 -28.08 -9.84 0.04
C HIS A 91 -28.88 -9.53 1.32
N GLN A 92 -28.75 -10.34 2.37
CA GLN A 92 -29.28 -9.99 3.70
C GLN A 92 -28.51 -8.81 4.32
N PHE A 93 -27.28 -8.55 3.89
CA PHE A 93 -26.40 -7.55 4.47
C PHE A 93 -26.39 -6.21 3.73
N THR A 94 -26.65 -6.21 2.42
CA THR A 94 -26.74 -5.02 1.59
C THR A 94 -27.69 -5.28 0.42
N SER A 95 -28.45 -4.26 0.01
CA SER A 95 -29.42 -4.38 -1.08
C SER A 95 -28.78 -4.82 -2.39
N THR A 96 -27.54 -4.39 -2.63
CA THR A 96 -26.73 -4.73 -3.79
C THR A 96 -25.26 -4.60 -3.50
N PHE A 97 -24.44 -5.32 -4.28
CA PHE A 97 -22.98 -5.22 -4.31
C PHE A 97 -22.48 -4.46 -5.53
N ARG A 98 -23.39 -3.98 -6.39
CA ARG A 98 -22.99 -3.16 -7.53
C ARG A 98 -22.48 -1.81 -7.01
N THR A 99 -21.24 -1.45 -7.29
CA THR A 99 -20.71 -0.11 -6.93
C THR A 99 -20.59 0.84 -8.13
N LYS A 100 -20.82 0.33 -9.34
CA LYS A 100 -20.83 1.13 -10.57
C LYS A 100 -22.13 1.94 -10.68
N PRO A 101 -22.06 3.24 -11.03
CA PRO A 101 -23.26 4.05 -11.22
C PRO A 101 -24.14 3.51 -12.36
N PHE A 102 -25.42 3.86 -12.31
CA PHE A 102 -26.32 3.82 -13.46
C PHE A 102 -26.08 5.06 -14.30
N ARG A 103 -25.96 4.87 -15.61
CA ARG A 103 -25.68 5.95 -16.56
C ARG A 103 -26.66 5.88 -17.73
N SER A 104 -26.98 7.05 -18.29
CA SER A 104 -27.76 7.15 -19.52
C SER A 104 -26.96 6.61 -20.72
N PRO A 105 -27.59 6.38 -21.89
CA PRO A 105 -26.88 6.05 -23.12
C PRO A 105 -25.76 7.06 -23.45
N ASN A 106 -25.97 8.34 -23.10
CA ASN A 106 -25.01 9.43 -23.29
C ASN A 106 -23.91 9.48 -22.21
N LYS A 107 -23.81 8.45 -21.36
CA LYS A 107 -22.85 8.31 -20.25
C LYS A 107 -23.04 9.30 -19.10
N GLU A 108 -24.14 10.04 -19.05
CA GLU A 108 -24.45 10.93 -17.92
C GLU A 108 -24.80 10.10 -16.68
N LEU A 109 -24.44 10.61 -15.50
CA LEU A 109 -24.75 9.94 -14.24
C LEU A 109 -26.25 10.06 -13.96
N ILE A 110 -26.96 8.93 -13.86
CA ILE A 110 -28.35 8.91 -13.42
C ILE A 110 -28.39 8.81 -11.89
N SER A 111 -27.79 7.75 -11.35
CA SER A 111 -27.78 7.50 -9.91
C SER A 111 -26.69 6.50 -9.54
N TYR A 112 -26.36 6.44 -8.25
CA TYR A 112 -25.61 5.33 -7.69
C TYR A 112 -26.57 4.28 -7.11
N PRO A 113 -26.28 2.98 -7.27
CA PRO A 113 -27.02 1.93 -6.57
C PRO A 113 -26.96 2.10 -5.05
N ASN A 114 -27.93 1.57 -4.31
CA ASN A 114 -27.95 1.68 -2.84
C ASN A 114 -27.05 0.63 -2.15
N SER A 115 -25.80 0.52 -2.60
CA SER A 115 -24.80 -0.35 -1.99
C SER A 115 -24.26 0.26 -0.71
N THR A 116 -24.19 -0.55 0.34
CA THR A 116 -23.76 -0.14 1.68
C THR A 116 -22.76 -1.11 2.27
N ILE A 117 -21.87 -0.61 3.13
CA ILE A 117 -21.11 -1.44 4.06
C ILE A 117 -22.08 -1.98 5.12
N PRO A 118 -22.15 -3.30 5.33
CA PRO A 118 -23.08 -3.90 6.28
C PRO A 118 -22.92 -3.39 7.72
N LYS A 119 -24.04 -3.33 8.45
CA LYS A 119 -24.08 -2.85 9.84
C LYS A 119 -23.17 -3.64 10.78
N PHE A 120 -23.06 -4.97 10.61
CA PHE A 120 -22.20 -5.80 11.47
C PHE A 120 -20.70 -5.46 11.33
N ILE A 121 -20.29 -4.83 10.23
CA ILE A 121 -18.94 -4.29 10.04
C ILE A 121 -18.86 -2.89 10.67
N ILE A 122 -19.79 -1.99 10.34
CA ILE A 122 -19.78 -0.60 10.83
C ILE A 122 -19.83 -0.54 12.37
N MET A 123 -20.69 -1.36 12.98
CA MET A 123 -20.89 -1.47 14.42
C MET A 123 -20.06 -2.60 15.04
N GLY A 124 -19.29 -3.33 14.23
CA GLY A 124 -18.53 -4.49 14.67
C GLY A 124 -17.35 -4.13 15.56
N GLU A 125 -16.77 -5.17 16.15
CA GLU A 125 -15.54 -5.05 16.92
C GLU A 125 -14.34 -4.67 16.04
N LYS A 126 -13.29 -4.15 16.69
CA LYS A 126 -12.07 -3.69 16.01
C LYS A 126 -11.48 -4.72 15.02
N PRO A 127 -11.41 -6.04 15.34
CA PRO A 127 -10.88 -7.04 14.40
C PRO A 127 -11.72 -7.17 13.11
N ILE A 128 -13.05 -7.11 13.21
CA ILE A 128 -13.97 -7.21 12.07
C ILE A 128 -13.79 -6.00 11.15
N LYS A 129 -13.70 -4.80 11.74
CA LYS A 129 -13.44 -3.54 11.01
C LYS A 129 -12.08 -3.55 10.33
N ALA A 130 -11.05 -3.98 11.04
CA ALA A 130 -9.70 -4.11 10.50
C ALA A 130 -9.65 -5.10 9.33
N ALA A 131 -10.30 -6.25 9.45
CA ALA A 131 -10.39 -7.25 8.40
C ALA A 131 -11.07 -6.69 7.13
N PHE A 132 -12.19 -5.98 7.27
CA PHE A 132 -12.84 -5.29 6.15
C PHE A 132 -11.89 -4.28 5.48
N LEU A 133 -11.28 -3.39 6.28
CA LEU A 133 -10.39 -2.34 5.77
C LEU A 133 -9.13 -2.91 5.12
N GLN A 134 -8.56 -4.00 5.63
CA GLN A 134 -7.39 -4.67 5.09
C GLN A 134 -7.66 -5.16 3.66
N MET A 135 -8.75 -5.89 3.46
CA MET A 135 -9.11 -6.37 2.12
C MET A 135 -9.47 -5.21 1.20
N TYR A 136 -10.27 -4.24 1.67
CA TYR A 136 -10.65 -3.08 0.85
C TYR A 136 -9.43 -2.27 0.40
N ALA A 137 -8.48 -1.98 1.32
CA ALA A 137 -7.23 -1.30 1.01
C ALA A 137 -6.36 -2.09 0.03
N SER A 138 -6.42 -3.43 0.08
CA SER A 138 -5.63 -4.28 -0.81
C SER A 138 -6.20 -4.31 -2.22
N CYS A 139 -7.51 -4.23 -2.38
CA CYS A 139 -8.18 -4.10 -3.68
C CYS A 139 -8.08 -2.68 -4.23
N ASP A 140 -8.76 -1.75 -3.56
CA ASP A 140 -9.02 -0.37 -4.01
C ASP A 140 -8.18 0.67 -3.24
N GLY A 141 -7.12 0.25 -2.57
CA GLY A 141 -6.18 1.13 -1.90
C GLY A 141 -4.76 1.06 -2.46
N CYS A 142 -3.94 2.05 -2.10
CA CYS A 142 -2.57 2.19 -2.57
C CYS A 142 -1.68 2.89 -1.54
N VAL A 143 -0.40 2.53 -1.53
CA VAL A 143 0.66 3.35 -0.92
C VAL A 143 1.18 4.31 -1.99
N GLU A 144 1.00 5.60 -1.77
CA GLU A 144 1.47 6.63 -2.70
C GLU A 144 2.73 7.30 -2.19
N LEU A 145 3.75 7.29 -3.04
CA LEU A 145 5.01 7.99 -2.85
C LEU A 145 5.12 9.10 -3.90
N ASN A 146 4.76 10.32 -3.50
CA ASN A 146 4.66 11.46 -4.39
C ASN A 146 5.88 12.37 -4.27
N LEU A 147 6.75 12.32 -5.29
CA LEU A 147 7.88 13.23 -5.44
C LEU A 147 7.41 14.60 -5.97
N ARG A 148 7.56 15.63 -5.14
CA ARG A 148 7.22 17.02 -5.46
C ARG A 148 8.46 17.89 -5.47
N TYR A 149 8.66 18.68 -6.52
CA TYR A 149 9.68 19.73 -6.49
C TYR A 149 9.16 20.96 -5.73
N VAL A 150 9.88 21.38 -4.70
CA VAL A 150 9.60 22.58 -3.90
C VAL A 150 10.49 23.70 -4.43
N THR A 151 9.90 24.62 -5.21
CA THR A 151 10.64 25.68 -5.91
C THR A 151 11.43 26.58 -4.98
N ARG A 152 10.82 26.99 -3.85
CA ARG A 152 11.44 27.86 -2.84
C ARG A 152 12.75 27.27 -2.30
N ASP A 153 12.74 25.96 -2.04
CA ASP A 153 13.86 25.26 -1.41
C ASP A 153 14.82 24.64 -2.44
N LYS A 154 14.51 24.78 -3.74
CA LYS A 154 15.21 24.13 -4.86
C LYS A 154 15.49 22.63 -4.60
N ARG A 155 14.51 21.93 -4.03
CA ARG A 155 14.65 20.52 -3.65
C ARG A 155 13.42 19.69 -3.97
N TYR A 156 13.61 18.38 -4.15
CA TYR A 156 12.53 17.40 -4.15
C TYR A 156 12.15 17.03 -2.72
N ASP A 157 10.86 17.11 -2.43
CA ASP A 157 10.21 16.59 -1.24
C ASP A 157 9.47 15.29 -1.61
N LEU A 158 9.40 14.36 -0.67
CA LEU A 158 8.65 13.12 -0.82
C LEU A 158 7.47 13.15 0.14
N ARG A 159 6.26 13.03 -0.42
CA ARG A 159 5.05 12.91 0.37
C ARG A 159 4.50 11.51 0.29
N GLY A 160 4.17 10.95 1.44
CA GLY A 160 3.58 9.64 1.60
C GLY A 160 2.10 9.71 1.92
N TYR A 161 1.30 8.84 1.29
CA TYR A 161 -0.10 8.67 1.64
C TYR A 161 -0.48 7.19 1.59
N ILE A 162 -1.42 6.79 2.44
CA ILE A 162 -2.25 5.61 2.17
C ILE A 162 -3.56 6.14 1.61
N THR A 163 -3.90 5.74 0.40
CA THR A 163 -5.10 6.18 -0.30
C THR A 163 -6.08 5.02 -0.44
N PHE A 164 -7.36 5.28 -0.18
CA PHE A 164 -8.49 4.43 -0.52
C PHE A 164 -9.28 5.10 -1.64
N PHE A 165 -9.45 4.43 -2.77
CA PHE A 165 -10.24 4.89 -3.91
C PHE A 165 -11.68 4.40 -3.76
N CYS A 166 -12.66 5.31 -3.87
CA CYS A 166 -14.07 4.93 -3.85
C CYS A 166 -14.91 6.06 -4.47
N LYS A 167 -15.40 5.87 -5.70
CA LYS A 167 -16.29 6.86 -6.35
C LYS A 167 -17.73 6.81 -5.82
N HIS A 168 -18.13 5.67 -5.26
CA HIS A 168 -19.49 5.48 -4.77
C HIS A 168 -19.72 6.32 -3.50
N PRO A 169 -20.64 7.30 -3.51
CA PRO A 169 -20.72 8.29 -2.43
C PRO A 169 -21.08 7.70 -1.07
N ILE A 170 -22.03 6.75 -1.03
CA ILE A 170 -22.46 6.10 0.22
C ILE A 170 -21.30 5.31 0.84
N ILE A 171 -20.69 4.39 0.08
CA ILE A 171 -19.53 3.60 0.52
C ILE A 171 -18.34 4.52 0.88
N HIS A 172 -18.09 5.59 0.12
CA HIS A 172 -17.01 6.55 0.43
C HIS A 172 -17.23 7.22 1.79
N GLN A 173 -18.46 7.67 2.06
CA GLN A 173 -18.82 8.21 3.38
C GLN A 173 -18.64 7.15 4.47
N GLN A 174 -19.17 5.93 4.27
CA GLN A 174 -19.10 4.86 5.26
C GLN A 174 -17.66 4.39 5.53
N LEU A 175 -16.80 4.32 4.51
CA LEU A 175 -15.37 4.01 4.66
C LEU A 175 -14.66 5.05 5.52
N PHE A 176 -14.97 6.33 5.32
CA PHE A 176 -14.38 7.40 6.12
C PHE A 176 -14.82 7.31 7.58
N GLU A 177 -16.11 7.10 7.84
CA GLU A 177 -16.60 6.92 9.21
C GLU A 177 -16.03 5.64 9.85
N LEU A 178 -15.85 4.58 9.07
CA LEU A 178 -15.22 3.35 9.54
C LEU A 178 -13.78 3.58 9.98
N LEU A 179 -12.97 4.29 9.17
CA LEU A 179 -11.61 4.70 9.52
C LEU A 179 -11.59 5.63 10.75
N LYS A 180 -12.51 6.61 10.83
CA LYS A 180 -12.67 7.47 12.02
C LYS A 180 -12.96 6.64 13.28
N SER A 181 -13.86 5.65 13.19
CA SER A 181 -14.20 4.77 14.31
C SER A 181 -13.04 3.87 14.75
N MET A 182 -12.08 3.62 13.87
CA MET A 182 -10.83 2.92 14.17
C MET A 182 -9.78 3.87 14.80
N GLY A 183 -10.14 5.13 15.05
CA GLY A 183 -9.30 6.16 15.63
C GLY A 183 -8.27 6.71 14.66
N PHE A 184 -8.58 6.73 13.36
CA PHE A 184 -7.76 7.44 12.37
C PHE A 184 -8.29 8.86 12.14
N ASN A 185 -7.45 9.71 11.55
CA ASN A 185 -7.81 11.05 11.09
C ASN A 185 -7.72 11.18 9.56
N PRO A 186 -8.58 10.47 8.82
CA PRO A 186 -8.58 10.51 7.36
C PRO A 186 -8.99 11.88 6.82
N ILE A 187 -8.54 12.17 5.59
CA ILE A 187 -8.95 13.33 4.79
C ILE A 187 -9.76 12.83 3.60
N LYS A 188 -10.94 13.41 3.37
CA LYS A 188 -11.71 13.18 2.14
C LYS A 188 -11.24 14.14 1.04
N LYS A 189 -11.12 13.64 -0.18
CA LYS A 189 -10.99 14.47 -1.38
C LYS A 189 -11.93 13.95 -2.44
N ILE A 190 -12.74 14.85 -2.99
CA ILE A 190 -13.72 14.56 -4.03
C ILE A 190 -13.22 15.25 -5.30
N TYR A 191 -13.02 14.48 -6.36
CA TYR A 191 -12.67 14.97 -7.68
C TYR A 191 -13.76 14.53 -8.68
N GLU A 192 -13.92 15.25 -9.78
CA GLU A 192 -14.93 14.95 -10.80
C GLU A 192 -14.90 13.49 -11.27
N LYS A 193 -13.69 12.95 -11.47
CA LYS A 193 -13.50 11.60 -11.99
C LYS A 193 -13.26 10.56 -10.90
N THR A 194 -12.98 10.93 -9.65
CA THR A 194 -12.69 9.97 -8.58
C THR A 194 -12.85 10.60 -7.19
N SER A 195 -13.24 9.82 -6.20
CA SER A 195 -13.22 10.26 -4.79
C SER A 195 -12.29 9.36 -4.01
N ILE A 196 -11.52 9.96 -3.11
CA ILE A 196 -10.50 9.26 -2.33
C ILE A 196 -10.58 9.64 -0.85
N ILE A 197 -10.04 8.75 -0.02
CA ILE A 197 -9.81 8.95 1.41
C ILE A 197 -8.33 8.73 1.66
N GLN A 198 -7.67 9.65 2.35
CA GLN A 198 -6.22 9.58 2.57
C GLN A 198 -5.84 9.62 4.05
N LEU A 199 -4.88 8.77 4.42
CA LEU A 199 -4.09 8.91 5.64
C LEU A 199 -2.77 9.58 5.27
N THR A 200 -2.47 10.72 5.90
CA THR A 200 -1.36 11.59 5.48
C THR A 200 -0.30 11.82 6.55
N LYS A 201 -0.65 11.63 7.84
CA LYS A 201 0.27 11.82 8.95
C LYS A 201 1.07 10.54 9.20
N THR A 202 2.36 10.67 9.50
CA THR A 202 3.26 9.52 9.76
C THR A 202 2.71 8.58 10.83
N ASN A 203 2.20 9.10 11.95
CA ASN A 203 1.64 8.27 13.03
C ASN A 203 0.41 7.47 12.58
N GLU A 204 -0.41 8.02 11.69
CA GLU A 204 -1.58 7.36 11.13
C GLU A 204 -1.16 6.24 10.16
N ILE A 205 -0.13 6.49 9.35
CA ILE A 205 0.44 5.49 8.42
C ILE A 205 1.05 4.32 9.22
N LYS A 206 1.80 4.61 10.29
CA LYS A 206 2.34 3.59 11.20
C LYS A 206 1.23 2.80 11.90
N LYS A 207 0.18 3.49 12.35
CA LYS A 207 -1.00 2.83 12.93
C LYS A 207 -1.70 1.92 11.92
N PHE A 208 -1.83 2.35 10.68
CA PHE A 208 -2.40 1.52 9.61
C PHE A 208 -1.56 0.25 9.40
N ARG A 209 -0.23 0.38 9.28
CA ARG A 209 0.70 -0.77 9.17
C ARG A 209 0.54 -1.77 10.31
N LYS A 210 0.32 -1.30 11.53
CA LYS A 210 0.18 -2.14 12.72
C LYS A 210 -1.19 -2.79 12.85
N GLU A 211 -2.26 -2.05 12.55
CA GLU A 211 -3.62 -2.45 12.91
C GLU A 211 -4.45 -3.00 11.75
N ILE A 212 -4.10 -2.67 10.50
CA ILE A 212 -4.86 -3.03 9.31
C ILE A 212 -3.97 -3.71 8.27
N SER A 213 -2.91 -3.01 7.83
CA SER A 213 -2.01 -3.42 6.75
C SER A 213 -2.72 -3.75 5.43
N PHE A 214 -1.95 -4.09 4.41
CA PHE A 214 -2.42 -4.77 3.22
C PHE A 214 -2.38 -6.29 3.43
N ILE A 215 -3.06 -7.04 2.56
CA ILE A 215 -2.94 -8.49 2.50
C ILE A 215 -1.48 -8.82 2.15
N ASN A 216 -0.85 -9.69 2.96
CA ASN A 216 0.52 -10.13 2.73
C ASN A 216 0.72 -10.61 1.29
N ASN A 217 1.86 -10.22 0.71
CA ASN A 217 2.30 -10.54 -0.64
C ASN A 217 1.41 -9.94 -1.75
N CYS A 218 0.41 -9.11 -1.43
CA CYS A 218 -0.36 -8.44 -2.47
C CYS A 218 0.48 -7.34 -3.13
N LYS A 219 0.36 -7.23 -4.46
CA LYS A 219 1.24 -6.43 -5.30
C LYS A 219 0.55 -5.16 -5.79
N ILE A 220 1.35 -4.15 -6.08
CA ILE A 220 0.89 -2.94 -6.77
C ILE A 220 0.64 -3.30 -8.24
N THR A 221 -0.62 -3.21 -8.67
CA THR A 221 -1.02 -3.50 -10.04
C THR A 221 -1.08 -2.22 -10.88
N ASN A 222 -0.67 -2.30 -12.15
CA ASN A 222 -0.57 -1.14 -13.02
C ASN A 222 -1.97 -0.67 -13.43
N SER A 223 -2.28 0.60 -13.14
CA SER A 223 -3.43 1.31 -13.69
C SER A 223 -3.06 2.46 -14.62
N ASN A 224 -1.80 2.93 -14.64
CA ASN A 224 -1.29 4.04 -15.48
C ASN A 224 0.25 4.14 -15.49
N TRP A 225 0.80 4.91 -16.44
CA TRP A 225 2.24 5.18 -16.68
C TRP A 225 3.07 5.83 -15.53
N ARG A 226 2.49 6.03 -14.34
CA ARG A 226 3.14 6.72 -13.20
C ARG A 226 3.33 5.85 -11.95
N VAL A 227 3.31 4.53 -12.09
CA VAL A 227 3.55 3.60 -10.96
C VAL A 227 5.04 3.28 -10.87
N TYR A 228 5.73 3.80 -9.86
CA TYR A 228 7.18 3.56 -9.66
C TYR A 228 7.51 2.15 -9.18
N PHE A 229 6.62 1.57 -8.38
CA PHE A 229 6.83 0.29 -7.71
C PHE A 229 5.87 -0.76 -8.27
N TYR A 230 5.74 -0.81 -9.59
CA TYR A 230 4.87 -1.79 -10.25
C TYR A 230 5.32 -3.22 -9.90
N TRP A 231 4.36 -4.07 -9.57
CA TRP A 231 4.56 -5.48 -9.19
C TRP A 231 5.38 -5.72 -7.92
N LYS A 232 5.68 -4.66 -7.17
CA LYS A 232 6.27 -4.74 -5.83
C LYS A 232 5.16 -4.96 -4.80
N GLU A 233 5.48 -5.62 -3.70
CA GLU A 233 4.50 -5.90 -2.64
C GLU A 233 4.10 -4.62 -1.92
N LYS A 234 2.80 -4.43 -1.68
CA LYS A 234 2.28 -3.21 -1.04
C LYS A 234 2.83 -3.01 0.36
N GLU A 235 3.04 -4.10 1.10
CA GLU A 235 3.63 -4.08 2.45
C GLU A 235 5.07 -3.57 2.42
N ASN A 236 5.91 -4.06 1.51
CA ASN A 236 7.31 -3.62 1.41
C ASN A 236 7.40 -2.15 1.00
N VAL A 237 6.48 -1.68 0.14
CA VAL A 237 6.39 -0.25 -0.22
C VAL A 237 5.86 0.60 0.94
N LEU A 238 4.97 0.07 1.78
CA LEU A 238 4.53 0.71 3.02
C LEU A 238 5.68 0.83 4.03
N ASP A 239 6.48 -0.21 4.17
CA ASP A 239 7.65 -0.23 5.06
C ASP A 239 8.72 0.75 4.57
N LEU A 240 8.97 0.81 3.25
CA LEU A 240 9.80 1.84 2.64
C LEU A 240 9.27 3.25 2.97
N LEU A 241 7.95 3.46 2.82
CA LEU A 241 7.35 4.75 3.10
C LEU A 241 7.56 5.17 4.56
N ILE A 242 7.29 4.26 5.51
CA ILE A 242 7.48 4.53 6.94
C ILE A 242 8.94 4.87 7.21
N HIS A 243 9.88 4.09 6.68
CA HIS A 243 11.30 4.35 6.86
C HIS A 243 11.69 5.76 6.39
N ILE A 244 11.20 6.19 5.22
CA ILE A 244 11.53 7.52 4.70
C ILE A 244 10.84 8.63 5.49
N LEU A 245 9.62 8.42 5.96
CA LEU A 245 8.93 9.41 6.82
C LEU A 245 9.62 9.59 8.18
N GLU A 246 10.30 8.56 8.68
CA GLU A 246 11.04 8.61 9.94
C GLU A 246 12.46 9.16 9.79
N ASN A 247 13.17 8.76 8.73
CA ASN A 247 14.59 9.08 8.55
C ASN A 247 14.85 10.24 7.58
N GLY A 248 13.84 10.63 6.79
CA GLY A 248 13.96 11.62 5.73
C GLY A 248 14.69 11.09 4.49
N MET A 249 14.63 11.87 3.40
CA MET A 249 15.45 11.60 2.22
C MET A 249 16.84 12.28 2.33
N PRO A 250 17.90 11.68 1.77
CA PRO A 250 19.21 12.30 1.69
C PRO A 250 19.16 13.70 1.08
N LYS A 251 19.72 14.70 1.79
CA LYS A 251 19.70 16.10 1.31
C LYS A 251 20.34 16.22 -0.07
N ASN A 252 21.49 15.60 -0.28
CA ASN A 252 22.18 15.58 -1.58
C ASN A 252 21.35 14.99 -2.74
N LEU A 253 20.41 14.06 -2.46
CA LEU A 253 19.46 13.56 -3.46
C LEU A 253 18.27 14.50 -3.66
N THR A 254 17.88 15.22 -2.60
CA THR A 254 16.75 16.17 -2.66
C THR A 254 17.14 17.48 -3.33
N TYR A 255 18.33 18.04 -3.05
CA TYR A 255 18.83 19.29 -3.62
C TYR A 255 19.33 19.03 -5.04
N CYS A 256 18.42 19.19 -5.99
CA CYS A 256 18.63 18.88 -7.39
C CYS A 256 17.84 19.89 -8.23
N ALA A 257 18.42 20.40 -9.31
CA ALA A 257 17.66 21.20 -10.28
C ALA A 257 16.44 20.41 -10.81
N LYS A 258 15.36 21.11 -11.17
CA LYS A 258 14.11 20.54 -11.72
C LYS A 258 14.35 19.90 -13.08
N ASN A 259 14.96 18.71 -13.08
CA ASN A 259 15.32 17.94 -14.26
C ASN A 259 14.85 16.49 -14.09
N ALA A 260 14.27 15.91 -15.15
CA ALA A 260 13.83 14.52 -15.19
C ALA A 260 14.95 13.52 -14.80
N LYS A 261 16.21 13.80 -15.16
CA LYS A 261 17.36 12.98 -14.77
C LYS A 261 17.52 12.87 -13.25
N ASN A 262 17.25 13.95 -12.51
CA ASN A 262 17.36 13.96 -11.05
C ASN A 262 16.21 13.20 -10.39
N LYS A 263 14.99 13.31 -10.94
CA LYS A 263 13.86 12.48 -10.51
C LYS A 263 14.15 10.98 -10.67
N GLY A 264 14.79 10.59 -11.77
CA GLY A 264 15.21 9.20 -12.00
C GLY A 264 16.21 8.69 -10.96
N LYS A 265 17.16 9.52 -10.51
CA LYS A 265 18.10 9.18 -9.43
C LYS A 265 17.40 8.90 -8.11
N ILE A 266 16.42 9.72 -7.73
CA ILE A 266 15.64 9.52 -6.51
C ILE A 266 14.84 8.22 -6.62
N ILE A 267 14.19 7.96 -7.75
CA ILE A 267 13.45 6.70 -7.96
C ILE A 267 14.40 5.50 -7.84
N LYS A 268 15.57 5.52 -8.49
CA LYS A 268 16.57 4.44 -8.38
C LYS A 268 17.00 4.21 -6.93
N TYR A 269 17.25 5.28 -6.18
CA TYR A 269 17.56 5.19 -4.75
C TYR A 269 16.44 4.50 -3.96
N LEU A 270 15.19 4.89 -4.17
CA LEU A 270 14.03 4.28 -3.52
C LEU A 270 13.86 2.80 -3.90
N THR A 271 14.10 2.46 -5.16
CA THR A 271 14.08 1.06 -5.63
C THR A 271 15.16 0.22 -4.96
N ASN A 272 16.37 0.75 -4.78
CA ASN A 272 17.44 0.04 -4.08
C ASN A 272 17.07 -0.26 -2.62
N PHE A 273 16.48 0.71 -1.91
CA PHE A 273 15.98 0.50 -0.54
C PHE A 273 14.87 -0.55 -0.50
N LEU A 274 13.95 -0.51 -1.47
CA LEU A 274 12.89 -1.50 -1.55
C LEU A 274 13.43 -2.91 -1.76
N ASN A 275 14.45 -3.08 -2.60
CA ASN A 275 15.09 -4.38 -2.80
C ASN A 275 15.72 -4.89 -1.49
N ILE A 276 16.38 -4.02 -0.71
CA ILE A 276 16.92 -4.41 0.61
C ILE A 276 15.81 -4.92 1.55
N ILE A 277 14.66 -4.24 1.60
CA ILE A 277 13.51 -4.70 2.39
C ILE A 277 13.03 -6.08 1.90
N GLU A 278 12.91 -6.24 0.57
CA GLU A 278 12.44 -7.47 -0.06
C GLU A 278 13.37 -8.66 0.20
N ASP A 279 14.67 -8.41 0.30
CA ASP A 279 15.68 -9.41 0.63
C ASP A 279 15.75 -9.73 2.14
N GLY A 280 14.82 -9.18 2.93
CA GLY A 280 14.79 -9.34 4.40
C GLY A 280 15.88 -8.58 5.12
N GLY A 281 16.58 -7.67 4.44
CA GLY A 281 17.59 -6.81 5.02
C GLY A 281 16.97 -5.73 5.91
N GLU A 282 17.67 -5.40 6.99
CA GLU A 282 17.27 -4.26 7.81
C GLU A 282 17.67 -2.96 7.13
N LEU A 283 16.70 -2.06 6.93
CA LEU A 283 16.99 -0.69 6.53
C LEU A 283 17.68 0.04 7.68
N GLU A 284 19.00 0.09 7.62
CA GLU A 284 19.81 0.71 8.65
C GLU A 284 19.41 2.19 8.83
N ASN A 285 19.37 2.67 10.08
CA ASN A 285 19.06 4.07 10.37
C ASN A 285 20.21 4.97 9.90
N ILE A 286 20.10 5.41 8.65
CA ILE A 286 21.01 6.39 8.08
C ILE A 286 20.63 7.77 8.64
N LYS A 287 21.44 8.29 9.57
CA LYS A 287 21.32 9.69 9.98
C LYS A 287 22.15 10.58 9.07
N TYR A 288 21.50 11.59 8.51
CA TYR A 288 22.17 12.64 7.74
C TYR A 288 22.72 13.71 8.69
N LYS A 289 24.04 13.78 8.87
CA LYS A 289 24.69 14.93 9.52
C LYS A 289 24.84 16.04 8.47
N ALA A 290 23.97 17.04 8.53
CA ALA A 290 24.15 18.27 7.77
C ALA A 290 25.35 19.05 8.34
N ASN A 291 26.15 19.67 7.47
CA ASN A 291 27.19 20.64 7.82
C ASN A 291 28.36 20.11 8.68
N ARG A 292 28.79 18.85 8.49
CA ARG A 292 30.08 18.37 9.00
C ARG A 292 30.99 17.99 7.85
N ASN A 293 32.15 18.62 7.80
CA ASN A 293 33.21 18.33 6.82
C ASN A 293 34.14 17.20 7.27
N PHE A 294 33.93 16.65 8.48
CA PHE A 294 34.85 15.69 9.10
C PHE A 294 34.10 14.52 9.76
N LEU A 295 34.63 13.32 9.55
CA LEU A 295 34.27 12.09 10.27
C LEU A 295 35.00 12.02 11.61
N THR A 296 34.30 11.60 12.67
CA THR A 296 34.90 11.21 13.95
C THR A 296 35.77 9.95 13.80
N VAL A 297 36.63 9.68 14.76
CA VAL A 297 37.51 8.49 14.76
C VAL A 297 36.70 7.19 14.74
N GLU A 298 35.61 7.13 15.49
CA GLU A 298 34.69 5.99 15.55
C GLU A 298 33.99 5.77 14.20
N GLU A 299 33.50 6.84 13.57
CA GLU A 299 32.87 6.77 12.24
C GLU A 299 33.86 6.31 11.17
N ARG A 300 35.13 6.74 11.23
CA ARG A 300 36.19 6.24 10.33
C ARG A 300 36.43 4.75 10.55
N LYS A 301 36.61 4.31 11.81
CA LYS A 301 36.81 2.89 12.13
C LYS A 301 35.64 2.03 11.65
N TRP A 302 34.42 2.50 11.83
CA TRP A 302 33.20 1.83 11.38
C TRP A 302 33.16 1.64 9.84
N ILE A 303 33.43 2.70 9.06
CA ILE A 303 33.46 2.62 7.58
C ILE A 303 34.55 1.66 7.10
N THR A 304 35.72 1.70 7.74
CA THR A 304 36.89 0.90 7.32
C THR A 304 36.71 -0.59 7.60
N ASN A 305 35.88 -0.96 8.58
CA ASN A 305 35.63 -2.35 8.96
C ASN A 305 34.55 -3.05 8.11
N ARG A 306 33.74 -2.32 7.34
CA ARG A 306 32.74 -2.89 6.43
C ARG A 306 33.23 -2.83 4.98
N LYS A 307 34.09 -3.78 4.61
CA LYS A 307 34.65 -3.92 3.25
C LYS A 307 33.61 -4.24 2.17
N GLU A 308 32.37 -4.55 2.54
CA GLU A 308 31.35 -5.13 1.64
C GLU A 308 30.28 -4.13 1.15
N LEU A 309 30.34 -2.85 1.53
CA LEU A 309 29.42 -1.81 1.02
C LEU A 309 29.86 -1.36 -0.38
N TYR A 310 29.74 -2.25 -1.35
CA TYR A 310 29.95 -1.97 -2.77
C TYR A 310 28.74 -1.22 -3.32
N LEU A 311 28.92 0.07 -3.64
CA LEU A 311 28.07 0.73 -4.63
C LEU A 311 28.50 0.21 -6.00
N GLU A 312 27.61 -0.48 -6.72
CA GLU A 312 27.78 -0.82 -8.13
C GLU A 312 28.17 0.44 -8.91
N ASN A 313 29.47 0.54 -9.20
CA ASN A 313 30.15 1.29 -10.27
C ASN A 313 31.68 1.34 -10.07
N ASN A 314 32.31 0.32 -9.46
CA ASN A 314 33.77 0.16 -9.42
C ASN A 314 34.57 1.45 -9.11
N VAL A 315 34.17 2.21 -8.09
CA VAL A 315 35.05 3.27 -7.56
C VAL A 315 35.79 2.69 -6.36
N PRO A 316 37.09 2.39 -6.46
CA PRO A 316 37.84 1.81 -5.35
C PRO A 316 37.86 2.78 -4.18
N TYR A 317 37.79 2.26 -2.95
CA TYR A 317 37.95 2.99 -1.68
C TYR A 317 39.14 3.97 -1.69
N LYS A 318 40.21 3.66 -2.45
CA LYS A 318 41.40 4.51 -2.67
C LYS A 318 41.11 5.84 -3.38
N LEU A 319 40.03 5.96 -4.17
CA LEU A 319 39.66 7.21 -4.85
C LEU A 319 38.86 8.14 -3.96
N LEU A 320 38.05 7.60 -3.04
CA LEU A 320 37.39 8.40 -2.00
C LEU A 320 38.46 9.01 -1.08
N THR A 321 39.36 8.22 -0.49
CA THR A 321 40.36 8.79 0.45
C THR A 321 41.37 9.76 -0.19
N LYS A 322 41.77 9.55 -1.46
CA LYS A 322 42.69 10.47 -2.18
C LYS A 322 42.03 11.77 -2.63
N GLN A 323 40.71 11.78 -2.85
CA GLN A 323 39.93 13.01 -3.05
C GLN A 323 39.64 13.75 -1.75
N PHE A 324 39.63 13.03 -0.61
CA PHE A 324 39.45 13.62 0.72
C PHE A 324 40.69 14.37 1.24
N SER A 325 41.93 13.99 0.84
CA SER A 325 43.14 14.66 1.37
C SER A 325 43.57 15.91 0.59
N ASN A 326 43.38 15.93 -0.74
CA ASN A 326 44.00 16.96 -1.61
C ASN A 326 43.04 18.08 -2.04
N LYS A 327 41.77 18.06 -1.62
CA LYS A 327 40.71 18.93 -2.18
C LYS A 327 40.04 19.86 -1.15
N PHE A 328 40.71 20.17 -0.05
CA PHE A 328 40.24 21.13 0.97
C PHE A 328 40.74 22.57 0.77
N ASN A 329 41.07 22.97 -0.47
CA ASN A 329 41.31 24.37 -0.84
C ASN A 329 40.40 24.88 -1.98
N LYS A 330 39.32 24.16 -2.31
CA LYS A 330 38.21 24.68 -3.15
C LYS A 330 36.88 24.19 -2.59
N GLU A 331 35.90 25.10 -2.56
CA GLU A 331 34.56 24.94 -1.99
C GLU A 331 34.00 23.51 -2.12
N ILE A 332 33.84 22.86 -0.96
CA ILE A 332 33.15 21.59 -0.87
C ILE A 332 31.65 21.89 -0.94
N LEU A 333 31.06 21.65 -2.12
CA LEU A 333 29.60 21.49 -2.22
C LEU A 333 29.18 20.40 -1.23
N PRO A 334 28.15 20.63 -0.39
CA PRO A 334 27.92 19.89 0.86
C PRO A 334 27.71 18.39 0.63
N GLN A 335 28.80 17.63 0.66
CA GLN A 335 28.79 16.19 0.57
C GLN A 335 28.42 15.65 1.96
N THR A 336 27.29 14.95 2.02
CA THR A 336 26.73 14.44 3.27
C THR A 336 27.54 13.23 3.73
N ILE A 337 28.03 13.28 4.96
CA ILE A 337 28.55 12.11 5.66
C ILE A 337 27.35 11.25 6.08
N PHE A 338 27.27 10.06 5.52
CA PHE A 338 26.37 9.01 6.01
C PHE A 338 27.03 8.38 7.23
N TYR A 339 26.35 8.36 8.36
CA TYR A 339 26.80 7.57 9.50
C TYR A 339 25.62 6.81 10.08
N TYR A 340 25.92 5.60 10.49
CA TYR A 340 24.98 4.64 11.00
C TYR A 340 24.91 4.82 12.50
N LYS A 341 23.69 4.90 13.04
CA LYS A 341 23.49 4.83 14.48
C LYS A 341 23.06 3.42 14.83
N HIS A 342 23.95 2.64 15.45
CA HIS A 342 23.53 1.43 16.15
C HIS A 342 22.55 1.80 17.28
N LYS A 343 21.54 0.95 17.48
CA LYS A 343 20.70 1.02 18.68
C LYS A 343 21.53 0.69 19.91
#